data_AF-A0AA45RYW4-F1
#
_entry.id   AF-A0AA45RYW4-F1
#
_cell.length_a   1.000
_cell.length_b   1.000
_cell.length_c   1.000
_cell.angle_alpha   90.00
_cell.angle_beta   90.00
_cell.angle_gamma   90.00
#
_symmetry.space_group_name_H-M   'P 1'
#
loop_
_entity.id
_entity.type
_entity.pdbx_description
1 polymer ?
#
loop_
_entity_poly.entity_id
_entity_poly.type
_entity_poly.pdbx_seq_one_letter_code
_entity_poly.pdbx_strand_id
1 'polypeptide(L)'
;MRLPGTRYQEHGWEQVRKLLGHCSLQAFRRLEMHQLLDPGQHATLLDSYTDAVAAALRAGARSARAEAEGNSYGDSVYELSLSLMFELQAQPAFWQAFAAAVAAEHGRSGAFWLDAAAEGVMRKKVNDMYAGLRDKVDADNYIVTTGRDCSPNKIYTYRMLDTAYREIAGLFADWRQHAAQVGDILGRPLDGSPIEVRQMKSIGGCKAEWIIRWSESQERHAGSPGPLHTKSKRFASLKNSPEKIAAMLAEIGDYEELSANMDRADDWQGDAGEAALWLEDYWRVLGESEQNEAAGEDRILPEPEADDDSVAADDAEEEGSDDGAGPPDEFKAHDLAAEQALAGTLSLPPRYLELARAAQEAGSWALRVLSDESLPIRLAVYQKLLGAADDTYPDAWLDPATGELPTLQQLAALDQISMPTLRKRRNEAIDKLYAVNTAPAK
;
A
#
# COMPACT_ATOMS: atom_id res chain seq x y z
N MET A 1 10.31 -2.53 9.67
CA MET A 1 10.82 -2.81 11.02
C MET A 1 10.37 -4.19 11.48
N ARG A 2 11.30 -5.05 11.89
CA ARG A 2 10.99 -6.39 12.45
C ARG A 2 11.63 -6.56 13.82
N LEU A 3 11.07 -5.89 14.82
CA LEU A 3 11.49 -6.12 16.20
C LEU A 3 10.79 -7.38 16.74
N PRO A 4 11.42 -8.13 17.67
CA PRO A 4 10.81 -9.33 18.23
C PRO A 4 9.45 -9.03 18.86
N GLY A 5 8.45 -9.85 18.55
CA GLY A 5 7.09 -9.72 19.06
C GLY A 5 6.26 -8.58 18.46
N THR A 6 6.82 -7.75 17.57
CA THR A 6 6.08 -6.63 16.96
C THR A 6 5.26 -7.09 15.76
N ARG A 7 3.94 -7.17 15.90
CA ARG A 7 3.04 -7.70 14.85
C ARG A 7 2.57 -6.61 13.90
N TYR A 8 2.48 -5.37 14.35
CA TYR A 8 1.96 -4.25 13.57
C TYR A 8 3.12 -3.48 12.91
N GLN A 9 3.59 -4.00 11.79
CA GLN A 9 4.66 -3.39 10.99
C GLN A 9 4.10 -2.26 10.08
N GLU A 10 4.93 -1.29 9.68
CA GLU A 10 4.46 -0.08 8.97
C GLU A 10 3.72 -0.36 7.65
N HIS A 11 4.22 -1.28 6.82
CA HIS A 11 3.62 -1.58 5.51
C HIS A 11 2.15 -2.04 5.56
N GLY A 12 1.76 -2.93 6.49
CA GLY A 12 0.37 -3.35 6.65
C GLY A 12 -0.44 -2.51 7.64
N TRP A 13 0.22 -1.75 8.53
CA TRP A 13 -0.46 -0.93 9.54
C TRP A 13 -1.41 0.11 8.93
N GLU A 14 -1.03 0.74 7.82
CA GLU A 14 -1.88 1.76 7.19
C GLU A 14 -3.23 1.16 6.75
N GLN A 15 -3.24 -0.09 6.27
CA GLN A 15 -4.46 -0.80 5.89
C GLN A 15 -5.29 -1.21 7.11
N VAL A 16 -4.63 -1.70 8.17
CA VAL A 16 -5.28 -1.99 9.47
C VAL A 16 -5.95 -0.74 10.03
N ARG A 17 -5.25 0.40 10.02
CA ARG A 17 -5.75 1.71 10.47
C ARG A 17 -6.96 2.15 9.66
N LYS A 18 -6.90 2.05 8.33
CA LYS A 18 -8.02 2.39 7.44
C LYS A 18 -9.23 1.49 7.68
N LEU A 19 -9.02 0.18 7.81
CA LEU A 19 -10.08 -0.80 8.02
C LEU A 19 -10.76 -0.58 9.37
N LEU A 20 -9.99 -0.48 10.46
CA LEU A 20 -10.52 -0.18 11.80
C LEU A 20 -11.25 1.15 11.80
N GLY A 21 -10.66 2.22 11.25
CA GLY A 21 -11.30 3.52 11.16
C GLY A 21 -12.66 3.47 10.45
N HIS A 22 -12.75 2.72 9.34
CA HIS A 22 -14.01 2.53 8.62
C HIS A 22 -15.05 1.75 9.44
N CYS A 23 -14.68 0.60 10.00
CA CYS A 23 -15.58 -0.24 10.80
C CYS A 23 -16.06 0.47 12.08
N SER A 24 -15.20 1.25 12.74
CA SER A 24 -15.56 2.05 13.91
C SER A 24 -16.60 3.11 13.57
N LEU A 25 -16.48 3.80 12.44
CA LEU A 25 -17.47 4.79 12.02
C LEU A 25 -18.82 4.14 11.70
N GLN A 26 -18.81 2.96 11.07
CA GLN A 26 -20.04 2.18 10.88
C GLN A 26 -20.67 1.77 12.21
N ALA A 27 -19.86 1.36 13.19
CA ALA A 27 -20.33 1.00 14.53
C ALA A 27 -20.96 2.20 15.24
N PHE A 28 -20.33 3.38 15.20
CA PHE A 28 -20.86 4.58 15.86
C PHE A 28 -22.20 5.05 15.30
N ARG A 29 -22.54 4.74 14.04
CA ARG A 29 -23.87 5.01 13.49
C ARG A 29 -24.98 4.18 14.14
N ARG A 30 -24.63 3.09 14.83
CA ARG A 30 -25.55 2.19 15.52
C ARG A 30 -25.51 2.34 17.04
N LEU A 31 -24.58 3.14 17.57
CA LEU A 31 -24.37 3.33 19.00
C LEU A 31 -24.92 4.68 19.45
N GLU A 32 -25.42 4.70 20.68
CA GLU A 32 -25.91 5.91 21.33
C GLU A 32 -24.73 6.76 21.84
N MET A 33 -24.12 7.53 20.93
CA MET A 33 -22.87 8.27 21.19
C MET A 33 -22.97 9.29 22.33
N HIS A 34 -24.17 9.74 22.68
CA HIS A 34 -24.37 10.62 23.84
C HIS A 34 -23.98 9.95 25.17
N GLN A 35 -24.09 8.61 25.25
CA GLN A 35 -23.70 7.84 26.42
C GLN A 35 -22.18 7.88 26.65
N LEU A 36 -21.40 8.17 25.61
CA LEU A 36 -19.93 8.29 25.71
C LEU A 36 -19.49 9.47 26.59
N LEU A 37 -20.40 10.42 26.84
CA LEU A 37 -20.20 11.54 27.75
C LEU A 37 -20.40 11.17 29.22
N ASP A 38 -21.02 10.02 29.52
CA ASP A 38 -21.25 9.51 30.88
C ASP A 38 -20.20 8.44 31.22
N PRO A 39 -19.26 8.72 32.16
CA PRO A 39 -18.28 7.74 32.61
C PRO A 39 -18.88 6.43 33.12
N GLY A 40 -20.11 6.45 33.64
CA GLY A 40 -20.82 5.26 34.11
C GLY A 40 -21.19 4.28 33.00
N GLN A 41 -21.28 4.74 31.75
CA GLN A 41 -21.64 3.92 30.58
C GLN A 41 -20.43 3.40 29.80
N HIS A 42 -19.21 3.85 30.14
CA HIS A 42 -18.03 3.58 29.31
C HIS A 42 -17.74 2.09 29.12
N ALA A 43 -17.93 1.27 30.14
CA ALA A 43 -17.71 -0.18 30.05
C ALA A 43 -18.72 -0.86 29.12
N THR A 44 -20.01 -0.62 29.32
CA THR A 44 -21.09 -1.18 28.50
C THR A 44 -21.01 -0.70 27.04
N LEU A 45 -20.61 0.55 26.83
CA LEU A 45 -20.36 1.08 25.49
C LEU A 45 -19.15 0.44 24.82
N LEU A 46 -18.08 0.17 25.57
CA LEU A 46 -16.91 -0.52 25.04
C LEU A 46 -17.30 -1.93 24.57
N ASP A 47 -18.09 -2.67 25.35
CA ASP A 47 -18.57 -3.99 24.95
C ASP A 47 -19.44 -3.89 23.68
N SER A 48 -20.40 -2.96 23.66
CA SER A 48 -21.28 -2.74 22.50
C SER A 48 -20.51 -2.31 21.25
N TYR A 49 -19.48 -1.48 21.43
CA TYR A 49 -18.58 -1.04 20.37
C TYR A 49 -17.75 -2.20 19.81
N THR A 50 -17.19 -3.03 20.70
CA THR A 50 -16.40 -4.21 20.34
C THR A 50 -17.24 -5.17 19.50
N ASP A 51 -18.47 -5.46 19.93
CA ASP A 51 -19.39 -6.32 19.17
C ASP A 51 -19.76 -5.74 17.81
N ALA A 52 -20.07 -4.44 17.75
CA ALA A 52 -20.45 -3.77 16.52
C ALA A 52 -19.31 -3.71 15.50
N VAL A 53 -18.08 -3.40 15.95
CA VAL A 53 -16.89 -3.40 15.09
C VAL A 53 -16.52 -4.81 14.67
N ALA A 54 -16.59 -5.81 15.55
CA ALA A 54 -16.36 -7.21 15.20
C ALA A 54 -17.37 -7.72 14.15
N ALA A 55 -18.63 -7.29 14.23
CA ALA A 55 -19.63 -7.60 13.21
C ALA A 55 -19.31 -6.93 11.86
N ALA A 56 -18.88 -5.66 11.87
CA ALA A 56 -18.49 -4.94 10.66
C ALA A 56 -17.24 -5.55 10.00
N LEU A 57 -16.22 -5.89 10.79
CA LEU A 57 -15.01 -6.57 10.32
C LEU A 57 -15.35 -7.92 9.68
N ARG A 58 -16.19 -8.73 10.33
CA ARG A 58 -16.62 -10.03 9.79
C ARG A 58 -17.39 -9.90 8.48
N ALA A 59 -18.25 -8.89 8.35
CA ALA A 59 -18.98 -8.63 7.11
C ALA A 59 -18.03 -8.25 5.95
N GLY A 60 -16.93 -7.55 6.24
CA GLY A 60 -15.91 -7.16 5.27
C GLY A 60 -14.70 -8.09 5.17
N ALA A 61 -14.72 -9.27 5.81
CA ALA A 61 -13.54 -10.13 5.96
C ALA A 61 -12.97 -10.64 4.62
N ARG A 62 -13.80 -10.70 3.57
CA ARG A 62 -13.42 -11.15 2.22
C ARG A 62 -13.18 -9.99 1.24
N SER A 63 -13.08 -8.76 1.75
CA SER A 63 -12.70 -7.61 0.92
C SER A 63 -11.22 -7.64 0.60
N ALA A 64 -10.82 -7.05 -0.53
CA ALA A 64 -9.42 -6.99 -0.95
C ALA A 64 -8.50 -6.41 0.15
N ARG A 65 -8.95 -5.34 0.83
CA ARG A 65 -8.22 -4.75 1.96
C ARG A 65 -8.08 -5.70 3.16
N ALA A 66 -9.12 -6.46 3.47
CA ALA A 66 -9.14 -7.37 4.61
C ALA A 66 -8.24 -8.58 4.37
N GLU A 67 -8.18 -9.09 3.14
CA GLU A 67 -7.35 -10.23 2.74
C GLU A 67 -5.89 -9.85 2.43
N ALA A 68 -5.59 -8.56 2.28
CA ALA A 68 -4.24 -8.07 2.06
C ALA A 68 -3.28 -8.50 3.19
N GLU A 69 -2.00 -8.67 2.84
CA GLU A 69 -0.95 -9.00 3.79
C GLU A 69 -0.77 -7.87 4.82
N GLY A 70 -0.95 -8.21 6.10
CA GLY A 70 -0.84 -7.27 7.20
C GLY A 70 0.56 -7.21 7.81
N ASN A 71 1.29 -8.32 7.78
CA ASN A 71 2.68 -8.39 8.20
C ASN A 71 3.44 -9.54 7.54
N SER A 72 4.76 -9.56 7.73
CA SER A 72 5.64 -10.63 7.25
C SER A 72 5.49 -11.95 8.01
N TYR A 73 4.58 -12.06 8.97
CA TYR A 73 4.32 -13.29 9.72
C TYR A 73 3.14 -14.08 9.13
N GLY A 74 2.55 -13.60 8.03
CA GLY A 74 1.41 -14.21 7.36
C GLY A 74 0.05 -13.81 7.93
N ASP A 75 -0.01 -12.85 8.88
CA ASP A 75 -1.29 -12.32 9.34
C ASP A 75 -1.87 -11.38 8.28
N SER A 76 -3.15 -11.54 7.98
CA SER A 76 -3.91 -10.62 7.15
C SER A 76 -4.24 -9.31 7.88
N VAL A 77 -4.56 -8.26 7.13
CA VAL A 77 -5.05 -6.98 7.67
C VAL A 77 -6.30 -7.20 8.53
N TYR A 78 -7.18 -8.13 8.15
CA TYR A 78 -8.34 -8.50 8.94
C TYR A 78 -7.96 -9.10 10.30
N GLU A 79 -7.06 -10.08 10.34
CA GLU A 79 -6.63 -10.73 11.59
C GLU A 79 -5.96 -9.74 12.53
N LEU A 80 -5.11 -8.87 12.01
CA LEU A 80 -4.48 -7.80 12.79
C LEU A 80 -5.51 -6.80 13.31
N SER A 81 -6.49 -6.41 12.49
CA SER A 81 -7.56 -5.51 12.92
C SER A 81 -8.41 -6.12 14.02
N LEU A 82 -8.79 -7.40 13.86
CA LEU A 82 -9.58 -8.14 14.84
C LEU A 82 -8.82 -8.31 16.16
N SER A 83 -7.54 -8.69 16.09
CA SER A 83 -6.68 -8.82 17.26
C SER A 83 -6.57 -7.49 18.01
N LEU A 84 -6.26 -6.39 17.33
CA LEU A 84 -6.12 -5.08 17.97
C LEU A 84 -7.42 -4.58 18.59
N MET A 85 -8.55 -4.91 17.96
CA MET A 85 -9.87 -4.57 18.48
C MET A 85 -10.17 -5.31 19.80
N PHE A 86 -9.80 -6.59 19.93
CA PHE A 86 -9.94 -7.30 21.20
C PHE A 86 -8.92 -6.86 22.27
N GLU A 87 -7.71 -6.44 21.87
CA GLU A 87 -6.75 -5.80 22.79
C GLU A 87 -7.31 -4.52 23.42
N LEU A 88 -8.20 -3.80 22.72
CA LEU A 88 -8.85 -2.60 23.28
C LEU A 88 -9.73 -2.97 24.48
N GLN A 89 -10.42 -4.11 24.43
CA GLN A 89 -11.25 -4.59 25.54
C GLN A 89 -10.40 -4.95 26.76
N ALA A 90 -9.19 -5.51 26.54
CA ALA A 90 -8.24 -5.80 27.60
C ALA A 90 -7.58 -4.52 28.18
N GLN A 91 -7.61 -3.41 27.44
CA GLN A 91 -6.94 -2.15 27.80
C GLN A 91 -7.92 -0.95 27.81
N PRO A 92 -8.89 -0.93 28.76
CA PRO A 92 -9.97 0.07 28.78
C PRO A 92 -9.49 1.51 28.96
N ALA A 93 -8.25 1.74 29.42
CA ALA A 93 -7.65 3.06 29.52
C ALA A 93 -7.58 3.79 28.16
N PHE A 94 -7.37 3.06 27.05
CA PHE A 94 -7.37 3.66 25.71
C PHE A 94 -8.77 4.09 25.28
N TRP A 95 -9.79 3.30 25.60
CA TRP A 95 -11.19 3.66 25.39
C TRP A 95 -11.58 4.90 26.22
N GLN A 96 -11.17 4.95 27.49
CA GLN A 96 -11.43 6.12 28.34
C GLN A 96 -10.75 7.38 27.80
N ALA A 97 -9.51 7.28 27.31
CA ALA A 97 -8.81 8.39 26.67
C ALA A 97 -9.51 8.85 25.38
N PHE A 98 -10.00 7.91 24.57
CA PHE A 98 -10.84 8.21 23.41
C PHE A 98 -12.12 8.93 23.82
N ALA A 99 -12.82 8.43 24.84
CA ALA A 99 -14.05 9.04 25.34
C ALA A 99 -13.82 10.47 25.86
N ALA A 100 -12.73 10.69 26.59
CA ALA A 100 -12.33 12.03 27.02
C ALA A 100 -12.03 12.95 25.81
N ALA A 101 -11.37 12.44 24.77
CA ALA A 101 -11.08 13.20 23.56
C ALA A 101 -12.34 13.56 22.74
N VAL A 102 -13.36 12.69 22.74
CA VAL A 102 -14.67 12.97 22.14
C VAL A 102 -15.44 13.97 23.00
N ALA A 103 -15.47 13.81 24.33
CA ALA A 103 -16.10 14.76 25.24
C ALA A 103 -15.50 16.17 25.16
N ALA A 104 -14.17 16.26 25.01
CA ALA A 104 -13.49 17.54 24.81
C ALA A 104 -13.85 18.21 23.47
N GLU A 105 -14.08 17.41 22.41
CA GLU A 105 -14.58 17.93 21.13
C GLU A 105 -16.04 18.35 21.23
N HIS A 106 -16.83 17.57 21.95
CA HIS A 106 -18.23 17.90 22.23
C HIS A 106 -18.36 19.24 22.95
N GLY A 107 -17.50 19.52 23.92
CA GLY A 107 -17.45 20.82 24.59
C GLY A 107 -17.11 22.00 23.68
N ARG A 108 -16.46 21.77 22.53
CA ARG A 108 -16.11 22.81 21.55
C ARG A 108 -17.15 22.98 20.44
N SER A 109 -17.66 21.86 19.94
CA SER A 109 -18.37 21.77 18.66
C SER A 109 -19.77 21.12 18.79
N GLY A 110 -20.23 20.84 20.01
CA GLY A 110 -21.48 20.13 20.28
C GLY A 110 -21.44 18.67 19.82
N ALA A 111 -22.60 18.10 19.50
CA ALA A 111 -22.74 16.72 19.01
C ALA A 111 -22.24 16.56 17.56
N PHE A 112 -20.95 16.83 17.32
CA PHE A 112 -20.32 16.84 16.00
C PHE A 112 -20.47 15.52 15.26
N TRP A 113 -20.62 14.39 15.96
CA TRP A 113 -20.83 13.07 15.36
C TRP A 113 -22.17 12.93 14.61
N LEU A 114 -23.09 13.88 14.74
CA LEU A 114 -24.32 13.94 13.95
C LEU A 114 -24.11 14.61 12.57
N ASP A 115 -23.02 15.35 12.40
CA ASP A 115 -22.69 16.04 11.16
C ASP A 115 -21.77 15.17 10.30
N ALA A 116 -22.21 14.84 9.08
CA ALA A 116 -21.42 14.09 8.12
C ALA A 116 -20.11 14.81 7.75
N ALA A 117 -20.09 16.15 7.76
CA ALA A 117 -18.89 16.93 7.50
C ALA A 117 -17.80 16.75 8.59
N ALA A 118 -18.20 16.32 9.79
CA ALA A 118 -17.30 16.09 10.91
C ALA A 118 -16.86 14.62 11.07
N GLU A 119 -17.21 13.74 10.13
CA GLU A 119 -16.80 12.32 10.16
C GLU A 119 -15.28 12.17 10.22
N GLY A 120 -14.54 13.02 9.51
CA GLY A 120 -13.07 13.03 9.53
C GLY A 120 -12.49 13.28 10.93
N VAL A 121 -13.17 14.08 11.77
CA VAL A 121 -12.75 14.35 13.15
C VAL A 121 -12.93 13.10 14.01
N MET A 122 -14.05 12.39 13.86
CA MET A 122 -14.28 11.13 14.57
C MET A 122 -13.27 10.07 14.15
N ARG A 123 -13.04 9.93 12.83
CA ARG A 123 -12.05 9.00 12.26
C ARG A 123 -10.66 9.23 12.83
N LYS A 124 -10.25 10.50 12.94
CA LYS A 124 -8.96 10.87 13.53
C LYS A 124 -8.85 10.40 14.98
N LYS A 125 -9.87 10.63 15.81
CA LYS A 125 -9.85 10.20 17.23
C LYS A 125 -9.77 8.68 17.38
N VAL A 126 -10.48 7.93 16.52
CA VAL A 126 -10.37 6.46 16.46
C VAL A 126 -8.95 6.03 16.07
N ASN A 127 -8.38 6.64 15.04
CA ASN A 127 -7.03 6.33 14.59
C ASN A 127 -5.99 6.61 15.68
N ASP A 128 -6.13 7.72 16.41
CA ASP A 128 -5.25 8.07 17.53
C ASP A 128 -5.35 7.04 18.67
N MET A 129 -6.56 6.56 18.97
CA MET A 129 -6.79 5.50 19.97
C MET A 129 -6.08 4.20 19.58
N TYR A 130 -6.30 3.71 18.35
CA TYR A 130 -5.70 2.47 17.89
C TYR A 130 -4.19 2.57 17.66
N ALA A 131 -3.68 3.74 17.24
CA ALA A 131 -2.23 3.97 17.16
C ALA A 131 -1.57 3.86 18.54
N GLY A 132 -2.16 4.46 19.57
CA GLY A 132 -1.67 4.34 20.94
C GLY A 132 -1.74 2.90 21.47
N LEU A 133 -2.84 2.19 21.20
CA LEU A 133 -3.00 0.80 21.59
C LEU A 133 -1.98 -0.12 20.88
N ARG A 134 -1.78 0.08 19.58
CA ARG A 134 -0.77 -0.63 18.77
C ARG A 134 0.64 -0.45 19.34
N ASP A 135 1.02 0.78 19.70
CA ASP A 135 2.31 1.05 20.34
C ASP A 135 2.47 0.30 21.66
N LYS A 136 1.39 0.18 22.44
CA LYS A 136 1.39 -0.53 23.73
C LYS A 136 1.46 -2.04 23.58
N VAL A 137 0.66 -2.63 22.71
CA VAL A 137 0.66 -4.07 22.44
C VAL A 137 2.03 -4.51 21.94
N ASP A 138 2.63 -3.79 21.00
CA ASP A 138 3.96 -4.13 20.50
C ASP A 138 5.07 -3.89 21.54
N ALA A 139 4.91 -2.92 22.45
CA ALA A 139 5.85 -2.74 23.56
C ALA A 139 5.79 -3.90 24.55
N ASP A 140 4.58 -4.34 24.91
CA ASP A 140 4.38 -5.49 25.79
C ASP A 140 4.93 -6.77 25.17
N ASN A 141 4.61 -7.03 23.90
CA ASN A 141 5.10 -8.20 23.20
C ASN A 141 6.62 -8.20 23.07
N TYR A 142 7.22 -7.02 22.81
CA TYR A 142 8.67 -6.88 22.81
C TYR A 142 9.27 -7.19 24.18
N ILE A 143 8.69 -6.69 25.28
CA ILE A 143 9.14 -7.00 26.66
C ILE A 143 9.05 -8.51 26.91
N VAL A 144 7.92 -9.13 26.58
CA VAL A 144 7.71 -10.58 26.78
C VAL A 144 8.72 -11.40 25.98
N THR A 145 9.00 -11.00 24.74
CA THR A 145 9.88 -11.75 23.83
C THR A 145 11.36 -11.58 24.18
N THR A 146 11.78 -10.38 24.61
CA THR A 146 13.20 -10.04 24.79
C THR A 146 13.64 -10.00 26.26
N GLY A 147 12.69 -9.91 27.20
CA GLY A 147 12.96 -9.62 28.61
C GLY A 147 13.48 -8.21 28.88
N ARG A 148 13.50 -7.32 27.88
CA ARG A 148 14.02 -5.95 27.99
C ARG A 148 12.88 -4.95 28.14
N ASP A 149 13.08 -3.96 29.01
CA ASP A 149 12.12 -2.88 29.18
C ASP A 149 11.93 -2.09 27.87
N CYS A 150 10.66 -1.92 27.49
CA CYS A 150 10.28 -1.14 26.33
C CYS A 150 9.00 -0.34 26.62
N SER A 151 9.00 0.94 26.26
CA SER A 151 7.82 1.78 26.39
C SER A 151 7.11 1.93 25.04
N PRO A 152 5.80 2.23 25.02
CA PRO A 152 5.08 2.53 23.78
C PRO A 152 5.75 3.64 22.96
N ASN A 153 6.25 4.69 23.64
CA ASN A 153 7.00 5.77 23.00
C ASN A 153 8.31 5.29 22.35
N LYS A 154 8.97 4.27 22.92
CA LYS A 154 10.18 3.67 22.35
C LYS A 154 9.85 2.91 21.07
N ILE A 155 8.78 2.10 21.07
CA ILE A 155 8.25 1.41 19.87
C ILE A 155 7.91 2.40 18.76
N TYR A 156 7.18 3.47 19.09
CA TYR A 156 6.88 4.53 18.15
C TYR A 156 8.15 5.17 17.57
N THR A 157 9.17 5.38 18.40
CA THR A 157 10.46 5.93 17.96
C THR A 157 11.16 4.97 16.99
N TYR A 158 11.19 3.67 17.27
CA TYR A 158 11.78 2.70 16.34
C TYR A 158 11.09 2.70 14.97
N ARG A 159 9.75 2.78 14.94
CA ARG A 159 8.99 2.86 13.68
C ARG A 159 9.28 4.11 12.88
N MET A 160 9.39 5.26 13.56
CA MET A 160 9.78 6.52 12.93
C MET A 160 11.19 6.42 12.34
N LEU A 161 12.14 5.81 13.05
CA LEU A 161 13.49 5.60 12.57
C LEU A 161 13.55 4.63 11.38
N ASP A 162 12.76 3.55 11.41
CA ASP A 162 12.63 2.60 10.29
C ASP A 162 12.05 3.28 9.05
N THR A 163 11.03 4.13 9.22
CA THR A 163 10.45 4.92 8.13
C THR A 163 11.49 5.90 7.57
N ALA A 164 12.16 6.66 8.44
CA ALA A 164 13.20 7.60 8.03
C ALA A 164 14.34 6.91 7.27
N TYR A 165 14.76 5.74 7.73
CA TYR A 165 15.75 4.92 7.03
C TYR A 165 15.28 4.51 5.63
N ARG A 166 14.05 3.99 5.49
CA ARG A 166 13.50 3.57 4.18
C ARG A 166 13.43 4.74 3.19
N GLU A 167 13.02 5.92 3.66
CA GLU A 167 13.00 7.14 2.87
C GLU A 167 14.42 7.54 2.41
N ILE A 168 15.39 7.53 3.32
CA ILE A 168 16.80 7.83 2.98
C ILE A 168 17.35 6.78 2.01
N ALA A 169 17.03 5.50 2.19
CA ALA A 169 17.44 4.42 1.29
C ALA A 169 16.87 4.62 -0.12
N GLY A 170 15.60 5.01 -0.25
CA GLY A 170 15.00 5.38 -1.54
C GLY A 170 15.70 6.58 -2.18
N LEU A 171 15.94 7.64 -1.42
CA LEU A 171 16.69 8.82 -1.91
C LEU A 171 18.11 8.46 -2.35
N PHE A 172 18.77 7.52 -1.67
CA PHE A 172 20.12 7.06 -2.01
C PHE A 172 20.11 6.18 -3.26
N ALA A 173 19.12 5.32 -3.44
CA ALA A 173 18.93 4.52 -4.65
C ALA A 173 18.78 5.44 -5.89
N ASP A 174 17.96 6.49 -5.76
CA ASP A 174 17.69 7.46 -6.83
C ASP A 174 18.48 8.77 -6.68
N TRP A 175 19.70 8.69 -6.14
CA TRP A 175 20.47 9.89 -5.74
C TRP A 175 20.71 10.89 -6.86
N ARG A 176 20.73 10.45 -8.14
CA ARG A 176 20.90 11.36 -9.28
C ARG A 176 19.71 12.30 -9.44
N GLN A 177 18.50 11.82 -9.20
CA GLN A 177 17.27 12.61 -9.28
C GLN A 177 17.13 13.51 -8.03
N HIS A 178 17.64 13.05 -6.89
CA HIS A 178 17.58 13.75 -5.60
C HIS A 178 18.90 14.34 -5.14
N ALA A 179 19.80 14.71 -6.07
CA ALA A 179 21.20 15.04 -5.76
C ALA A 179 21.36 16.18 -4.74
N ALA A 180 20.50 17.20 -4.82
CA ALA A 180 20.50 18.31 -3.86
C ALA A 180 20.15 17.83 -2.44
N GLN A 181 19.09 17.03 -2.29
CA GLN A 181 18.67 16.51 -1.00
C GLN A 181 19.66 15.49 -0.45
N VAL A 182 20.23 14.61 -1.28
CA VAL A 182 21.28 13.67 -0.86
C VAL A 182 22.54 14.42 -0.42
N GLY A 183 22.91 15.50 -1.11
CA GLY A 183 24.00 16.39 -0.67
C GLY A 183 23.75 17.02 0.71
N ASP A 184 22.51 17.46 0.97
CA ASP A 184 22.10 17.98 2.28
C ASP A 184 22.19 16.91 3.38
N ILE A 185 21.72 15.68 3.11
CA ILE A 185 21.77 14.55 4.04
C ILE A 185 23.22 14.19 4.39
N LEU A 186 24.09 14.11 3.38
CA LEU A 186 25.51 13.82 3.56
C LEU A 186 26.29 15.03 4.13
N GLY A 187 25.73 16.23 4.05
CA GLY A 187 26.32 17.48 4.48
C GLY A 187 27.51 17.92 3.63
N ARG A 188 27.52 17.56 2.35
CA ARG A 188 28.56 17.94 1.38
C ARG A 188 27.98 17.98 -0.04
N PRO A 189 28.51 18.83 -0.94
CA PRO A 189 28.15 18.79 -2.35
C PRO A 189 28.54 17.45 -2.99
N LEU A 190 27.80 17.05 -4.03
CA LEU A 190 28.01 15.81 -4.76
C LEU A 190 28.73 16.08 -6.08
N ASP A 191 30.04 15.81 -6.11
CA ASP A 191 30.86 15.92 -7.33
C ASP A 191 30.92 14.59 -8.13
N GLY A 192 30.19 13.56 -7.67
CA GLY A 192 30.17 12.22 -8.24
C GLY A 192 29.32 11.25 -7.43
N SER A 193 29.36 9.96 -7.76
CA SER A 193 28.62 8.92 -7.03
C SER A 193 29.04 8.89 -5.56
N PRO A 194 28.14 9.14 -4.59
CA PRO A 194 28.48 9.06 -3.19
C PRO A 194 28.85 7.63 -2.80
N ILE A 195 29.90 7.45 -2.00
CA ILE A 195 30.30 6.11 -1.54
C ILE A 195 29.31 5.57 -0.51
N GLU A 196 28.67 6.47 0.23
CA GLU A 196 27.68 6.19 1.27
C GLU A 196 26.44 5.49 0.71
N VAL A 197 26.04 5.85 -0.51
CA VAL A 197 24.96 5.18 -1.27
C VAL A 197 25.27 3.69 -1.47
N ARG A 198 26.54 3.32 -1.65
CA ARG A 198 26.97 1.92 -1.81
C ARG A 198 27.18 1.20 -0.47
N GLN A 199 27.46 1.95 0.59
CA GLN A 199 27.79 1.39 1.91
C GLN A 199 26.54 1.08 2.75
N MET A 200 25.48 1.88 2.60
CA MET A 200 24.25 1.68 3.36
C MET A 200 23.44 0.51 2.79
N LYS A 201 23.59 -0.66 3.41
CA LYS A 201 22.90 -1.90 3.02
C LYS A 201 21.75 -2.31 3.95
N SER A 202 21.75 -1.79 5.17
CA SER A 202 20.75 -2.08 6.20
C SER A 202 20.56 -0.86 7.11
N ILE A 203 19.52 -0.90 7.94
CA ILE A 203 19.23 0.19 8.87
C ILE A 203 20.35 0.39 9.90
N GLY A 204 21.04 -0.69 10.30
CA GLY A 204 22.20 -0.61 11.19
C GLY A 204 23.39 0.16 10.60
N GLY A 205 23.48 0.24 9.26
CA GLY A 205 24.47 1.06 8.55
C GLY A 205 24.06 2.52 8.36
N CYS A 206 22.83 2.89 8.72
CA CYS A 206 22.35 4.27 8.61
C CYS A 206 22.93 5.12 9.75
N LYS A 207 23.56 6.25 9.41
CA LYS A 207 24.13 7.16 10.41
C LYS A 207 23.04 8.03 11.04
N ALA A 208 23.14 8.27 12.35
CA ALA A 208 22.20 9.13 13.07
C ALA A 208 22.17 10.55 12.49
N GLU A 209 23.32 11.06 12.07
CA GLU A 209 23.47 12.37 11.43
C GLU A 209 22.67 12.47 10.13
N TRP A 210 22.57 11.38 9.37
CA TRP A 210 21.79 11.34 8.13
C TRP A 210 20.30 11.50 8.43
N ILE A 211 19.77 10.84 9.46
CA ILE A 211 18.36 11.00 9.87
C ILE A 211 18.08 12.42 10.33
N ILE A 212 18.98 13.01 11.11
CA ILE A 212 18.83 14.40 11.59
C ILE A 212 18.81 15.37 10.41
N ARG A 213 19.78 15.27 9.49
CA ARG A 213 19.89 16.16 8.31
C ARG A 213 18.79 15.92 7.29
N TRP A 214 18.40 14.66 7.08
CA TRP A 214 17.23 14.31 6.27
C TRP A 214 15.99 15.03 6.81
N SER A 215 15.72 14.89 8.11
CA SER A 215 14.59 15.55 8.77
C SER A 215 14.66 17.08 8.67
N GLU A 216 15.86 17.68 8.71
CA GLU A 216 16.07 19.11 8.51
C GLU A 216 15.82 19.54 7.05
N SER A 217 16.21 18.70 6.09
CA SER A 217 16.08 18.98 4.65
C SER A 217 14.62 18.93 4.15
N GLN A 218 13.74 18.21 4.85
CA GLN A 218 12.35 17.99 4.44
C GLN A 218 11.57 19.28 4.15
N GLU A 219 11.77 20.34 4.95
CA GLU A 219 11.06 21.61 4.73
C GLU A 219 11.42 22.24 3.37
N ARG A 220 12.68 22.08 2.94
CA ARG A 220 13.17 22.60 1.65
C ARG A 220 12.72 21.77 0.46
N HIS A 221 12.67 20.44 0.59
CA HIS A 221 12.46 19.53 -0.56
C HIS A 221 11.04 18.96 -0.65
N ALA A 222 10.33 18.83 0.47
CA ALA A 222 8.98 18.28 0.54
C ALA A 222 7.94 19.30 1.04
N GLY A 223 8.36 20.54 1.37
CA GLY A 223 7.47 21.63 1.76
C GLY A 223 6.87 21.50 3.16
N SER A 224 7.34 20.55 3.98
CA SER A 224 6.88 20.34 5.36
C SER A 224 8.06 19.96 6.26
N PRO A 225 8.07 20.39 7.55
CA PRO A 225 9.16 20.06 8.46
C PRO A 225 9.22 18.56 8.72
N GLY A 226 10.43 18.00 8.74
CA GLY A 226 10.64 16.59 9.05
C GLY A 226 10.30 16.25 10.50
N PRO A 227 10.18 14.95 10.83
CA PRO A 227 9.62 14.48 12.10
C PRO A 227 10.39 15.00 13.33
N LEU A 228 11.72 15.11 13.23
CA LEU A 228 12.59 15.63 14.30
C LEU A 228 12.59 17.16 14.43
N HIS A 229 12.06 17.89 13.46
CA HIS A 229 12.03 19.35 13.39
C HIS A 229 10.63 19.93 13.63
N THR A 230 9.67 19.08 14.00
CA THR A 230 8.35 19.51 14.44
C THR A 230 8.38 20.12 15.85
N LYS A 231 7.33 20.86 16.24
CA LYS A 231 7.16 21.40 17.60
C LYS A 231 6.88 20.32 18.67
N SER A 232 7.00 19.04 18.33
CA SER A 232 6.72 17.94 19.24
C SER A 232 7.80 17.81 20.32
N LYS A 233 7.39 17.90 21.59
CA LYS A 233 8.28 17.66 22.74
C LYS A 233 8.91 16.26 22.71
N ARG A 234 8.25 15.28 22.08
CA ARG A 234 8.73 13.89 21.99
C ARG A 234 10.03 13.79 21.17
N PHE A 235 10.15 14.60 20.12
CA PHE A 235 11.27 14.53 19.17
C PHE A 235 12.34 15.59 19.40
N ALA A 236 11.99 16.69 20.08
CA ALA A 236 12.94 17.73 20.46
C ALA A 236 14.11 17.19 21.32
N SER A 237 13.86 16.19 22.16
CA SER A 237 14.92 15.53 22.94
C SER A 237 15.79 14.60 22.09
N LEU A 238 15.20 13.94 21.08
CA LEU A 238 15.89 12.97 20.23
C LEU A 238 16.83 13.64 19.21
N LYS A 239 16.43 14.79 18.66
CA LYS A 239 17.29 15.60 17.77
C LYS A 239 18.65 15.92 18.39
N ASN A 240 18.69 16.13 19.71
CA ASN A 240 19.90 16.49 20.46
C ASN A 240 20.62 15.28 21.07
N SER A 241 20.31 14.07 20.63
CA SER A 241 20.90 12.83 21.16
C SER A 241 21.21 11.84 20.02
N PRO A 242 22.18 12.17 19.14
CA PRO A 242 22.56 11.31 18.02
C PRO A 242 23.02 9.92 18.48
N GLU A 243 23.64 9.81 19.66
CA GLU A 243 24.08 8.53 20.23
C GLU A 243 22.90 7.59 20.52
N LYS A 244 21.77 8.16 20.97
CA LYS A 244 20.54 7.38 21.22
C LYS A 244 19.92 6.90 19.91
N ILE A 245 19.91 7.76 18.88
CA ILE A 245 19.45 7.37 17.54
C ILE A 245 20.33 6.24 17.00
N ALA A 246 21.65 6.39 17.07
CA ALA A 246 22.60 5.39 16.59
C ALA A 246 22.42 4.03 17.30
N ALA A 247 22.25 4.04 18.64
CA ALA A 247 21.99 2.82 19.40
C ALA A 247 20.67 2.15 18.99
N MET A 248 19.61 2.93 18.73
CA MET A 248 18.34 2.38 18.28
C MET A 248 18.40 1.83 16.86
N LEU A 249 19.13 2.50 15.94
CA LEU A 249 19.33 2.01 14.57
C LEU A 249 20.12 0.70 14.54
N ALA A 250 21.18 0.62 15.34
CA ALA A 250 21.95 -0.61 15.51
C ALA A 250 21.05 -1.74 16.03
N GLU A 251 20.23 -1.47 17.05
CA GLU A 251 19.31 -2.47 17.59
C GLU A 251 18.27 -2.94 16.56
N ILE A 252 17.69 -2.05 15.76
CA ILE A 252 16.78 -2.48 14.68
C ILE A 252 17.56 -3.34 13.67
N GLY A 253 18.79 -2.95 13.33
CA GLY A 253 19.65 -3.67 12.40
C GLY A 253 20.01 -5.09 12.86
N ASP A 254 20.35 -5.25 14.14
CA ASP A 254 20.64 -6.57 14.74
C ASP A 254 19.44 -7.52 14.57
N TYR A 255 18.22 -7.02 14.75
CA TYR A 255 17.01 -7.83 14.59
C TYR A 255 16.61 -8.05 13.12
N GLU A 256 16.88 -7.07 12.25
CA GLU A 256 16.72 -7.25 10.80
C GLU A 256 17.61 -8.39 10.30
N GLU A 257 18.87 -8.45 10.72
CA GLU A 257 19.80 -9.54 10.38
C GLU A 257 19.32 -10.91 10.90
N LEU A 258 18.87 -10.97 12.16
CA LEU A 258 18.31 -12.19 12.73
C LEU A 258 17.04 -12.65 12.01
N SER A 259 16.17 -11.73 11.58
CA SER A 259 14.96 -12.05 10.84
C SER A 259 15.22 -12.44 9.38
N ALA A 260 16.21 -11.83 8.71
CA ALA A 260 16.56 -12.15 7.33
C ALA A 260 17.05 -13.59 7.18
N ASN A 261 17.64 -14.17 8.24
CA ASN A 261 18.01 -15.58 8.28
C ASN A 261 16.78 -16.52 8.25
N MET A 262 15.59 -16.06 8.64
CA MET A 262 14.35 -16.84 8.53
C MET A 262 13.63 -16.67 7.19
N ASP A 263 13.79 -15.51 6.53
CA ASP A 263 13.18 -15.23 5.21
C ASP A 263 13.89 -15.94 4.06
N ARG A 264 15.09 -16.50 4.30
CA ARG A 264 15.72 -17.46 3.37
C ARG A 264 14.93 -18.77 3.21
N ALA A 265 13.77 -18.91 3.84
CA ALA A 265 12.84 -19.98 3.51
C ALA A 265 12.32 -19.90 2.06
N ASP A 266 12.31 -18.72 1.44
CA ASP A 266 12.01 -18.60 0.00
C ASP A 266 13.18 -19.09 -0.88
N ASP A 267 14.43 -19.06 -0.37
CA ASP A 267 15.55 -19.76 -1.01
C ASP A 267 15.34 -21.29 -1.00
N TRP A 268 14.52 -21.82 -0.07
CA TRP A 268 14.14 -23.25 -0.06
C TRP A 268 13.00 -23.56 -1.04
N GLN A 269 12.19 -22.57 -1.45
CA GLN A 269 11.18 -22.76 -2.50
C GLN A 269 11.79 -22.75 -3.90
N GLY A 270 12.94 -22.08 -4.10
CA GLY A 270 13.77 -22.23 -5.29
C GLY A 270 14.25 -23.68 -5.51
N ASP A 271 14.46 -24.41 -4.41
CA ASP A 271 14.91 -25.80 -4.40
C ASP A 271 13.87 -26.79 -4.97
N ALA A 272 12.57 -26.43 -5.01
CA ALA A 272 11.54 -27.28 -5.60
C ALA A 272 11.57 -27.28 -7.14
N GLY A 273 11.85 -26.11 -7.74
CA GLY A 273 12.07 -25.99 -9.19
C GLY A 273 13.41 -26.58 -9.60
N GLU A 274 14.44 -26.37 -8.79
CA GLU A 274 15.77 -26.96 -9.00
C GLU A 274 15.71 -28.50 -8.86
N ALA A 275 15.02 -29.04 -7.85
CA ALA A 275 14.81 -30.48 -7.71
C ALA A 275 14.02 -31.09 -8.87
N ALA A 276 13.05 -30.39 -9.45
CA ALA A 276 12.34 -30.85 -10.64
C ALA A 276 13.29 -30.92 -11.86
N LEU A 277 14.12 -29.90 -12.05
CA LEU A 277 15.13 -29.88 -13.12
C LEU A 277 16.21 -30.96 -12.91
N TRP A 278 16.63 -31.21 -11.68
CA TRP A 278 17.55 -32.30 -11.33
C TRP A 278 16.95 -33.68 -11.57
N LEU A 279 15.66 -33.86 -11.25
CA LEU A 279 14.96 -35.11 -11.53
C LEU A 279 14.80 -35.32 -13.03
N GLU A 280 14.39 -34.29 -13.78
CA GLU A 280 14.31 -34.34 -15.25
C GLU A 280 15.67 -34.67 -15.88
N ASP A 281 16.75 -34.06 -15.41
CA ASP A 281 18.10 -34.34 -15.88
C ASP A 281 18.57 -35.75 -15.49
N TYR A 282 18.23 -36.22 -14.30
CA TYR A 282 18.50 -37.60 -13.87
C TYR A 282 17.75 -38.63 -14.73
N TRP A 283 16.48 -38.40 -15.03
CA TRP A 283 15.69 -39.24 -15.94
C TRP A 283 16.23 -39.21 -17.37
N ARG A 284 16.68 -38.04 -17.84
CA ARG A 284 17.36 -37.90 -19.13
C ARG A 284 18.64 -38.72 -19.17
N VAL A 285 19.51 -38.59 -18.17
CA VAL A 285 20.78 -39.34 -18.08
C VAL A 285 20.53 -40.84 -17.96
N LEU A 286 19.52 -41.29 -17.21
CA LEU A 286 19.12 -42.70 -17.19
C LEU A 286 18.66 -43.19 -18.56
N GLY A 287 17.79 -42.43 -19.24
CA GLY A 287 17.32 -42.77 -20.58
C GLY A 287 18.45 -42.81 -21.63
N GLU A 288 19.38 -41.85 -21.57
CA GLU A 288 20.58 -41.82 -22.41
C GLU A 288 21.52 -42.99 -22.08
N SER A 289 21.67 -43.35 -20.81
CA SER A 289 22.48 -44.50 -20.37
C SER A 289 21.88 -45.83 -20.83
N GLU A 290 20.56 -46.02 -20.69
CA GLU A 290 19.86 -47.22 -21.14
C GLU A 290 19.87 -47.34 -22.68
N GLN A 291 19.75 -46.22 -23.40
CA GLN A 291 19.87 -46.20 -24.86
C GLN A 291 21.29 -46.48 -25.33
N ASN A 292 22.30 -45.97 -24.62
CA ASN A 292 23.71 -46.24 -24.92
C ASN A 292 24.11 -47.69 -24.60
N GLU A 293 23.59 -48.27 -23.51
CA GLU A 293 23.76 -49.71 -23.20
C GLU A 293 23.08 -50.61 -24.26
N ALA A 294 21.94 -50.16 -24.82
CA ALA A 294 21.24 -50.89 -25.89
C ALA A 294 21.91 -50.75 -27.27
N ALA A 295 22.71 -49.70 -27.49
CA ALA A 295 23.27 -49.34 -28.79
C ALA A 295 24.74 -49.74 -29.01
N GLY A 296 25.50 -50.17 -27.99
CA GLY A 296 26.89 -50.59 -28.22
C GLY A 296 27.62 -51.19 -27.01
N GLU A 297 28.63 -52.03 -27.30
CA GLU A 297 29.56 -52.60 -26.32
C GLU A 297 30.31 -51.49 -25.55
N ASP A 298 30.27 -51.58 -24.23
CA ASP A 298 30.91 -50.71 -23.24
C ASP A 298 32.40 -50.41 -23.57
N ARG A 299 32.72 -49.22 -24.11
CA ARG A 299 34.09 -48.79 -24.51
C ARG A 299 34.35 -47.31 -24.22
N ILE A 300 35.53 -47.03 -23.64
CA ILE A 300 35.90 -45.75 -23.00
C ILE A 300 36.90 -44.89 -23.83
N LEU A 301 37.08 -45.11 -25.15
CA LEU A 301 37.94 -44.24 -25.97
C LEU A 301 37.43 -44.05 -27.42
N PRO A 302 37.42 -42.82 -27.95
CA PRO A 302 36.91 -42.52 -29.29
C PRO A 302 37.96 -42.68 -30.40
N GLU A 303 37.49 -42.95 -31.62
CA GLU A 303 38.27 -42.99 -32.87
C GLU A 303 38.22 -41.60 -33.58
N PRO A 304 39.28 -41.15 -34.28
CA PRO A 304 39.41 -39.75 -34.71
C PRO A 304 38.60 -39.42 -35.97
N GLU A 305 38.15 -38.16 -36.02
CA GLU A 305 37.30 -37.53 -37.02
C GLU A 305 37.99 -37.21 -38.35
N ALA A 306 37.19 -37.06 -39.41
CA ALA A 306 37.57 -36.40 -40.66
C ALA A 306 36.49 -35.40 -41.12
N ASP A 307 36.81 -34.11 -40.96
CA ASP A 307 36.74 -32.99 -41.91
C ASP A 307 35.51 -32.74 -42.82
N ASP A 308 34.86 -31.61 -42.51
CA ASP A 308 34.78 -30.35 -43.29
C ASP A 308 33.56 -29.99 -44.18
N ASP A 309 33.32 -28.66 -44.14
CA ASP A 309 32.78 -27.74 -45.15
C ASP A 309 31.31 -27.22 -45.14
N SER A 310 31.18 -25.96 -44.63
CA SER A 310 30.90 -24.73 -45.42
C SER A 310 29.48 -24.04 -45.46
N VAL A 311 29.45 -22.76 -44.98
CA VAL A 311 28.77 -21.47 -45.39
C VAL A 311 27.32 -21.40 -45.96
N ALA A 312 26.48 -20.33 -45.90
CA ALA A 312 26.41 -18.96 -45.34
C ALA A 312 25.00 -18.32 -45.67
N ALA A 313 24.54 -17.32 -44.87
CA ALA A 313 23.74 -16.07 -45.11
C ALA A 313 22.45 -16.05 -46.02
N ASP A 314 21.45 -15.13 -45.98
CA ASP A 314 21.20 -13.77 -45.43
C ASP A 314 19.67 -13.37 -45.56
N ASP A 315 19.18 -12.41 -44.74
CA ASP A 315 18.25 -11.24 -44.94
C ASP A 315 16.89 -11.31 -45.73
N ALA A 316 15.82 -10.48 -45.57
CA ALA A 316 15.43 -9.26 -44.81
C ALA A 316 13.89 -8.92 -44.98
N GLU A 317 13.31 -8.14 -44.04
CA GLU A 317 12.33 -6.99 -44.13
C GLU A 317 10.94 -7.12 -44.85
N GLU A 318 9.82 -6.38 -44.65
CA GLU A 318 9.41 -5.14 -43.91
C GLU A 318 7.83 -4.95 -43.92
N GLU A 319 7.31 -4.18 -42.93
CA GLU A 319 6.25 -3.12 -42.89
C GLU A 319 4.77 -3.15 -43.39
N GLY A 320 3.92 -2.38 -42.67
CA GLY A 320 2.64 -1.80 -43.16
C GLY A 320 1.72 -1.11 -42.11
N SER A 321 1.61 0.23 -42.15
CA SER A 321 0.77 1.21 -41.39
C SER A 321 -0.75 1.18 -41.75
N ASP A 322 -1.73 1.88 -41.11
CA ASP A 322 -1.96 3.35 -41.02
C ASP A 322 -3.29 3.72 -40.28
N ASP A 323 -3.39 5.01 -39.93
CA ASP A 323 -4.27 5.82 -39.07
C ASP A 323 -5.76 6.03 -39.44
N GLY A 324 -6.52 6.64 -38.50
CA GLY A 324 -7.73 7.43 -38.83
C GLY A 324 -8.46 8.08 -37.65
N ALA A 325 -8.16 9.36 -37.37
CA ALA A 325 -8.81 10.22 -36.37
C ALA A 325 -9.86 11.20 -36.97
N GLY A 326 -10.83 11.67 -36.16
CA GLY A 326 -11.46 12.99 -36.34
C GLY A 326 -12.89 13.23 -35.76
N PRO A 327 -13.25 14.47 -35.31
CA PRO A 327 -14.11 14.81 -34.15
C PRO A 327 -15.26 15.83 -34.49
N PRO A 328 -15.75 16.77 -33.63
CA PRO A 328 -16.52 16.70 -32.35
C PRO A 328 -17.74 17.68 -32.20
N ASP A 329 -18.37 17.64 -31.00
CA ASP A 329 -18.93 18.73 -30.13
C ASP A 329 -20.27 19.45 -30.47
N GLU A 330 -21.36 19.11 -29.75
CA GLU A 330 -22.54 20.00 -29.53
C GLU A 330 -23.50 19.51 -28.40
N PHE A 331 -23.02 19.10 -27.21
CA PHE A 331 -23.92 18.59 -26.13
C PHE A 331 -23.45 18.97 -24.73
N LYS A 332 -23.84 20.14 -24.18
CA LYS A 332 -23.47 20.53 -22.78
C LYS A 332 -24.52 21.28 -21.95
N ALA A 333 -25.79 21.41 -22.38
CA ALA A 333 -26.81 22.09 -21.56
C ALA A 333 -28.05 21.24 -21.26
N HIS A 334 -28.34 20.22 -22.06
CA HIS A 334 -29.51 19.34 -21.87
C HIS A 334 -29.20 18.12 -20.98
N ASP A 335 -27.94 17.73 -20.83
CA ASP A 335 -27.53 16.50 -20.12
C ASP A 335 -27.69 16.59 -18.59
N LEU A 336 -27.54 17.77 -17.99
CA LEU A 336 -27.58 17.92 -16.52
C LEU A 336 -28.94 17.57 -15.88
N ALA A 337 -30.05 17.87 -16.55
CA ALA A 337 -31.39 17.56 -16.03
C ALA A 337 -31.77 16.08 -16.26
N ALA A 338 -31.30 15.49 -17.37
CA ALA A 338 -31.49 14.07 -17.66
C ALA A 338 -30.63 13.19 -16.73
N GLU A 339 -29.39 13.60 -16.46
CA GLU A 339 -28.49 12.97 -15.49
C GLU A 339 -29.04 12.98 -14.06
N GLN A 340 -29.69 14.08 -13.64
CA GLN A 340 -30.33 14.18 -12.32
C GLN A 340 -31.51 13.20 -12.15
N ALA A 341 -32.27 12.95 -13.21
CA ALA A 341 -33.37 11.98 -13.18
C ALA A 341 -32.88 10.52 -13.18
N LEU A 342 -31.74 10.24 -13.84
CA LEU A 342 -31.15 8.91 -13.93
C LEU A 342 -30.38 8.49 -12.66
N ALA A 343 -29.75 9.44 -11.96
CA ALA A 343 -29.04 9.16 -10.71
C ALA A 343 -29.99 8.67 -9.60
N GLY A 344 -31.21 9.22 -9.55
CA GLY A 344 -32.24 8.82 -8.59
C GLY A 344 -32.73 7.38 -8.73
N THR A 345 -32.57 6.75 -9.90
CA THR A 345 -32.92 5.34 -10.14
C THR A 345 -31.76 4.38 -9.91
N LEU A 346 -30.53 4.87 -9.71
CA LEU A 346 -29.30 4.07 -9.71
C LEU A 346 -28.54 4.02 -8.38
N SER A 347 -29.12 4.52 -7.28
CA SER A 347 -28.46 4.59 -5.96
C SER A 347 -27.14 5.39 -5.94
N LEU A 348 -26.90 6.24 -6.96
CA LEU A 348 -25.71 7.08 -7.06
C LEU A 348 -26.00 8.50 -6.57
N PRO A 349 -25.01 9.20 -5.97
CA PRO A 349 -25.19 10.59 -5.53
C PRO A 349 -25.62 11.52 -6.68
N PRO A 350 -26.49 12.52 -6.41
CA PRO A 350 -26.72 13.61 -7.34
C PRO A 350 -25.38 14.27 -7.70
N ARG A 351 -25.15 14.55 -8.99
CA ARG A 351 -23.89 15.13 -9.52
C ARG A 351 -22.67 14.19 -9.45
N TYR A 352 -22.87 12.87 -9.39
CA TYR A 352 -21.79 11.87 -9.38
C TYR A 352 -20.70 12.13 -10.43
N LEU A 353 -21.07 12.37 -11.70
CA LEU A 353 -20.08 12.61 -12.77
C LEU A 353 -19.23 13.87 -12.56
N GLU A 354 -19.79 14.91 -11.94
CA GLU A 354 -19.04 16.14 -11.63
C GLU A 354 -18.05 15.91 -10.50
N LEU A 355 -18.47 15.21 -9.43
CA LEU A 355 -17.61 14.86 -8.29
C LEU A 355 -16.49 13.90 -8.71
N ALA A 356 -16.83 12.88 -9.48
CA ALA A 356 -15.87 11.92 -9.99
C ALA A 356 -14.87 12.57 -10.96
N ARG A 357 -15.31 13.53 -11.79
CA ARG A 357 -14.40 14.30 -12.66
C ARG A 357 -13.49 15.23 -11.86
N ALA A 358 -13.98 15.84 -10.79
CA ALA A 358 -13.17 16.71 -9.93
C ALA A 358 -12.11 15.94 -9.12
N ALA A 359 -12.39 14.69 -8.77
CA ALA A 359 -11.47 13.80 -8.06
C ALA A 359 -10.42 13.14 -8.97
N GLN A 360 -10.51 13.34 -10.28
CA GLN A 360 -9.56 12.78 -11.23
C GLN A 360 -8.27 13.61 -11.23
N GLU A 361 -7.15 13.00 -10.81
CA GLU A 361 -5.85 13.68 -10.79
C GLU A 361 -5.40 14.08 -12.19
N ALA A 362 -5.32 15.39 -12.43
CA ALA A 362 -4.81 15.98 -13.67
C ALA A 362 -3.28 15.76 -13.77
N GLY A 363 -2.88 14.55 -14.15
CA GLY A 363 -1.46 14.21 -14.25
C GLY A 363 -1.15 12.75 -14.57
N SER A 364 -2.08 11.81 -14.34
CA SER A 364 -1.79 10.39 -14.53
C SER A 364 -1.54 10.04 -16.00
N TRP A 365 -0.55 9.18 -16.26
CA TRP A 365 -0.20 8.75 -17.61
C TRP A 365 -1.39 8.10 -18.33
N ALA A 366 -2.15 7.25 -17.63
CA ALA A 366 -3.37 6.65 -18.15
C ALA A 366 -4.44 7.69 -18.52
N LEU A 367 -4.53 8.80 -17.78
CA LEU A 367 -5.43 9.91 -18.10
C LEU A 367 -5.02 10.65 -19.38
N ARG A 368 -3.71 10.76 -19.65
CA ARG A 368 -3.22 11.37 -20.90
C ARG A 368 -3.61 10.52 -22.11
N VAL A 369 -3.41 9.21 -22.00
CA VAL A 369 -3.76 8.25 -23.06
C VAL A 369 -5.27 8.14 -23.27
N LEU A 370 -6.07 8.24 -22.20
CA LEU A 370 -7.53 8.14 -22.24
C LEU A 370 -8.23 9.49 -22.15
N SER A 371 -7.56 10.59 -22.51
CA SER A 371 -8.11 11.94 -22.36
C SER A 371 -9.33 12.19 -23.23
N ASP A 372 -9.41 11.51 -24.38
CA ASP A 372 -10.52 11.58 -25.33
C ASP A 372 -11.71 10.66 -24.98
N GLU A 373 -11.55 9.78 -23.98
CA GLU A 373 -12.62 8.86 -23.55
C GLU A 373 -13.50 9.47 -22.47
N SER A 374 -14.79 9.13 -22.49
CA SER A 374 -15.74 9.59 -21.47
C SER A 374 -15.41 9.02 -20.09
N LEU A 375 -15.78 9.74 -19.03
CA LEU A 375 -15.52 9.28 -17.66
C LEU A 375 -16.11 7.88 -17.37
N PRO A 376 -17.35 7.55 -17.76
CA PRO A 376 -17.87 6.20 -17.58
C PRO A 376 -17.07 5.11 -18.31
N ILE A 377 -16.54 5.40 -19.51
CA ILE A 377 -15.66 4.46 -20.23
C ILE A 377 -14.35 4.27 -19.46
N ARG A 378 -13.75 5.36 -18.95
CA ARG A 378 -12.54 5.28 -18.11
C ARG A 378 -12.76 4.46 -16.84
N LEU A 379 -13.87 4.70 -16.14
CA LEU A 379 -14.25 3.90 -14.96
C LEU A 379 -14.48 2.43 -15.32
N ALA A 380 -15.07 2.13 -16.49
CA ALA A 380 -15.23 0.77 -16.97
C ALA A 380 -13.89 0.10 -17.32
N VAL A 381 -12.90 0.87 -17.79
CA VAL A 381 -11.52 0.40 -18.03
C VAL A 381 -10.85 0.05 -16.71
N TYR A 382 -10.90 0.97 -15.74
CA TYR A 382 -10.37 0.73 -14.40
C TYR A 382 -11.03 -0.49 -13.75
N GLN A 383 -12.37 -0.57 -13.79
CA GLN A 383 -13.12 -1.73 -13.30
C GLN A 383 -12.67 -3.06 -13.93
N LYS A 384 -12.21 -3.05 -15.19
CA LYS A 384 -11.74 -4.25 -15.90
C LYS A 384 -10.28 -4.59 -15.64
N LEU A 385 -9.41 -3.59 -15.48
CA LEU A 385 -7.97 -3.78 -15.28
C LEU A 385 -7.60 -3.98 -13.81
N LEU A 386 -8.24 -3.23 -12.92
CA LEU A 386 -7.94 -3.19 -11.49
C LEU A 386 -9.03 -3.89 -10.65
N GLY A 387 -10.25 -4.01 -11.19
CA GLY A 387 -11.39 -4.61 -10.50
C GLY A 387 -12.36 -3.56 -9.95
N ALA A 388 -13.57 -3.99 -9.58
CA ALA A 388 -14.61 -3.09 -9.08
C ALA A 388 -14.31 -2.52 -7.68
N ALA A 389 -13.54 -3.26 -6.87
CA ALA A 389 -13.23 -2.95 -5.47
C ALA A 389 -11.76 -2.50 -5.28
N ASP A 390 -11.12 -1.94 -6.31
CA ASP A 390 -9.73 -1.51 -6.21
C ASP A 390 -9.56 -0.28 -5.30
N ASP A 391 -8.59 -0.36 -4.40
CA ASP A 391 -8.35 0.62 -3.34
C ASP A 391 -7.64 1.91 -3.82
N THR A 392 -7.23 1.97 -5.09
CA THR A 392 -6.61 3.17 -5.69
C THR A 392 -7.65 4.18 -6.17
N TYR A 393 -8.94 3.82 -6.16
CA TYR A 393 -10.00 4.72 -6.58
C TYR A 393 -10.22 5.86 -5.57
N PRO A 394 -10.36 7.10 -6.05
CA PRO A 394 -10.87 8.19 -5.23
C PRO A 394 -12.24 7.83 -4.65
N ASP A 395 -12.48 8.19 -3.38
CA ASP A 395 -13.78 7.97 -2.71
C ASP A 395 -14.97 8.52 -3.53
N ALA A 396 -14.75 9.59 -4.31
CA ALA A 396 -15.75 10.19 -5.18
C ALA A 396 -16.16 9.32 -6.39
N TRP A 397 -15.41 8.27 -6.70
CA TRP A 397 -15.71 7.32 -7.79
C TRP A 397 -16.53 6.14 -7.30
N LEU A 398 -16.55 5.87 -6.01
CA LEU A 398 -17.20 4.70 -5.43
C LEU A 398 -18.72 4.94 -5.28
N ASP A 399 -19.50 3.90 -5.54
CA ASP A 399 -20.92 3.85 -5.20
C ASP A 399 -21.03 3.79 -3.66
N PRO A 400 -21.70 4.76 -3.00
CA PRO A 400 -21.81 4.81 -1.54
C PRO A 400 -22.50 3.59 -0.92
N ALA A 401 -23.31 2.85 -1.71
CA ALA A 401 -24.04 1.68 -1.24
C ALA A 401 -23.16 0.42 -1.24
N THR A 402 -22.24 0.28 -2.20
CA THR A 402 -21.41 -0.93 -2.36
C THR A 402 -19.96 -0.72 -1.95
N GLY A 403 -19.46 0.51 -1.97
CA GLY A 403 -18.03 0.82 -1.79
C GLY A 403 -17.17 0.41 -2.98
N GLU A 404 -17.80 0.11 -4.13
CA GLU A 404 -17.14 -0.31 -5.38
C GLU A 404 -17.42 0.70 -6.49
N LEU A 405 -16.69 0.62 -7.61
CA LEU A 405 -17.07 1.36 -8.81
C LEU A 405 -18.48 0.97 -9.27
N PRO A 406 -19.25 1.90 -9.87
CA PRO A 406 -20.55 1.60 -10.43
C PRO A 406 -20.48 0.40 -11.39
N THR A 407 -21.52 -0.41 -11.37
CA THR A 407 -21.66 -1.55 -12.28
C THR A 407 -21.61 -1.08 -13.74
N LEU A 408 -21.19 -1.96 -14.65
CA LEU A 408 -21.19 -1.63 -16.09
C LEU A 408 -22.57 -1.16 -16.57
N GLN A 409 -23.66 -1.70 -16.00
CA GLN A 409 -25.02 -1.29 -16.34
C GLN A 409 -25.30 0.17 -15.91
N GLN A 410 -24.86 0.57 -14.71
CA GLN A 410 -24.92 1.95 -14.25
C GLN A 410 -24.04 2.87 -15.11
N LEU A 411 -22.80 2.45 -15.45
CA LEU A 411 -21.89 3.23 -16.30
C LEU A 411 -22.43 3.43 -17.72
N ALA A 412 -23.03 2.40 -18.31
CA ALA A 412 -23.66 2.49 -19.63
C ALA A 412 -24.86 3.45 -19.62
N ALA A 413 -25.64 3.41 -18.54
CA ALA A 413 -26.76 4.32 -18.33
C ALA A 413 -26.29 5.78 -18.18
N LEU A 414 -25.22 6.02 -17.41
CA LEU A 414 -24.60 7.34 -17.23
C LEU A 414 -24.02 7.92 -18.53
N ASP A 415 -23.51 7.07 -19.42
CA ASP A 415 -22.92 7.49 -20.70
C ASP A 415 -23.95 7.50 -21.85
N GLN A 416 -25.23 7.17 -21.57
CA GLN A 416 -26.32 7.06 -22.53
C GLN A 416 -26.03 6.12 -23.72
N ILE A 417 -25.25 5.04 -23.49
CA ILE A 417 -24.91 4.04 -24.51
C ILE A 417 -25.39 2.64 -24.13
N SER A 418 -25.43 1.76 -25.12
CA SER A 418 -25.73 0.35 -24.87
C SER A 418 -24.57 -0.35 -24.14
N MET A 419 -24.89 -1.34 -23.32
CA MET A 419 -23.88 -2.20 -22.67
C MET A 419 -22.87 -2.84 -23.64
N PRO A 420 -23.28 -3.37 -24.81
CA PRO A 420 -22.34 -3.81 -25.84
C PRO A 420 -21.40 -2.71 -26.34
N THR A 421 -21.92 -1.48 -26.53
CA THR A 421 -21.11 -0.32 -26.94
C THR A 421 -20.09 0.06 -25.86
N LEU A 422 -20.50 0.09 -24.59
CA LEU A 422 -19.60 0.36 -23.47
C LEU A 422 -18.47 -0.67 -23.41
N ARG A 423 -18.79 -1.96 -23.56
CA ARG A 423 -17.78 -3.04 -23.57
C ARG A 423 -16.81 -2.93 -24.75
N LYS A 424 -17.32 -2.56 -25.93
CA LYS A 424 -16.50 -2.34 -27.14
C LYS A 424 -15.51 -1.20 -26.91
N ARG A 425 -16.01 -0.02 -26.53
CA ARG A 425 -15.17 1.17 -26.28
C ARG A 425 -14.19 0.98 -25.12
N ARG A 426 -14.60 0.28 -24.06
CA ARG A 426 -13.70 -0.11 -22.97
C ARG A 426 -12.55 -0.97 -23.47
N ASN A 427 -12.83 -1.97 -24.31
CA ASN A 427 -11.77 -2.82 -24.85
C ASN A 427 -10.85 -2.02 -25.79
N GLU A 428 -11.40 -1.16 -26.65
CA GLU A 428 -10.61 -0.24 -27.50
C GLU A 428 -9.71 0.69 -26.66
N ALA A 429 -10.22 1.19 -25.53
CA ALA A 429 -9.45 2.01 -24.59
C ALA A 429 -8.35 1.21 -23.85
N ILE A 430 -8.61 -0.06 -23.53
CA ILE A 430 -7.60 -0.97 -22.98
C ILE A 430 -6.51 -1.26 -24.03
N ASP A 431 -6.90 -1.49 -25.28
CA ASP A 431 -5.97 -1.71 -26.38
C ASP A 431 -5.09 -0.48 -26.63
N LYS A 432 -5.64 0.74 -26.52
CA LYS A 432 -4.87 1.99 -26.54
C LYS A 432 -3.84 2.06 -25.40
N LEU A 433 -4.20 1.67 -24.18
CA LEU A 433 -3.26 1.62 -23.05
C LEU A 433 -2.11 0.63 -23.31
N TYR A 434 -2.43 -0.56 -23.85
CA TYR A 434 -1.40 -1.54 -24.17
C TYR A 434 -0.50 -1.10 -25.33
N ALA A 435 -1.07 -0.49 -26.38
CA ALA A 435 -0.32 0.00 -27.53
C ALA A 435 0.70 1.10 -27.18
N VAL A 436 0.37 1.98 -26.23
CA VAL A 436 1.31 3.02 -25.75
C VAL A 436 2.37 2.43 -24.80
N ASN A 437 2.08 1.33 -24.12
CA ASN A 437 3.03 0.66 -23.22
C ASN A 437 4.03 -0.26 -23.97
N THR A 438 3.69 -0.70 -25.18
CA THR A 438 4.57 -1.52 -26.05
C THR A 438 5.34 -0.73 -27.10
N ALA A 439 5.08 0.58 -27.24
CA ALA A 439 5.83 1.44 -28.13
C ALA A 439 7.22 1.76 -27.53
N PRO A 440 8.34 1.46 -28.21
CA PRO A 440 9.67 1.81 -27.73
C PRO A 440 9.81 3.35 -27.66
N ALA A 441 10.35 3.84 -26.55
CA ALA A 441 10.59 5.27 -26.33
C ALA A 441 11.44 5.85 -27.47
N LYS A 442 10.87 6.82 -28.20
CA LYS A 442 11.62 7.69 -29.13
C LYS A 442 12.34 8.80 -28.39
#